data_AF-A0A8J2I8B1-F1
#
_entry.id   AF-A0A8J2I8B1-F1
#
_cell.length_a   1.000
_cell.length_b   1.000
_cell.length_c   1.000
_cell.angle_alpha   90.00
_cell.angle_beta   90.00
_cell.angle_gamma   90.00
#
_symmetry.space_group_name_H-M   'P 1'
#
loop_
_entity.id
_entity.type
_entity.pdbx_description
1 polymer ?
#
loop_
_entity_poly.entity_id
_entity_poly.type
_entity_poly.pdbx_seq_one_letter_code
_entity_poly.pdbx_strand_id
1 'polypeptide(L)'
;MKESVWAGWTTPIFVIRFALITPTVFYWTYGEEHYTIVSRDVELFNDTYDTAIVTSERLAAKWGFILFLYNMVILLPSIIFIPPMNILLAIVDTAFTVFVSITTHSQTAYIPYSLDKCRDPVGLELSRPPGTNESFFAAAGRLNETIASPTKMCWDFVKERQYGIALSFFYALISFLGLFTFFGQIRQAKKDNKPILDLFTEGLSFIGRCLFCLIKWPAVVLWFVLLYTPILAFRCLPISLKAPVRSGRRCVVKTVLGAEQKTEIMLSELKHDLTKGEDTVKLYQSSAGTHTELAQFLGIYDMLVLVAKNLHYADLINLSTVSKSAIYMRT
;
A
#
# COMPACT_ATOMS: atom_id res chain seq x y z
N MET A 1 -23.84 -8.94 -13.82
CA MET A 1 -22.64 -8.09 -13.87
C MET A 1 -21.55 -8.93 -14.51
N LYS A 2 -21.36 -8.86 -15.83
CA LYS A 2 -20.26 -9.60 -16.49
C LYS A 2 -18.98 -8.91 -16.03
N GLU A 3 -18.29 -9.49 -15.05
CA GLU A 3 -17.03 -8.96 -14.56
C GLU A 3 -16.06 -8.84 -15.73
N SER A 4 -15.93 -7.58 -16.12
CA SER A 4 -14.98 -6.93 -17.00
C SER A 4 -13.79 -7.80 -17.41
N VAL A 5 -13.91 -8.50 -18.54
CA VAL A 5 -12.77 -9.04 -19.32
C VAL A 5 -11.68 -7.98 -19.51
N TRP A 6 -12.06 -6.70 -19.45
CA TRP A 6 -11.22 -5.53 -19.60
C TRP A 6 -10.42 -5.12 -18.36
N ALA A 7 -10.88 -5.47 -17.16
CA ALA A 7 -10.10 -5.29 -15.92
C ALA A 7 -8.84 -6.15 -15.95
N GLY A 8 -8.89 -7.30 -16.63
CA GLY A 8 -7.71 -8.15 -16.86
C GLY A 8 -6.65 -7.50 -17.75
N TRP A 9 -7.02 -6.55 -18.61
CA TRP A 9 -6.08 -5.89 -19.53
C TRP A 9 -5.40 -4.65 -18.94
N THR A 10 -6.00 -4.01 -17.92
CA THR A 10 -5.36 -2.90 -17.21
C THR A 10 -4.33 -3.38 -16.18
N THR A 11 -4.46 -4.61 -15.67
CA THR A 11 -3.49 -5.18 -14.73
C THR A 11 -2.06 -5.29 -15.30
N PRO A 12 -1.84 -5.79 -16.53
CA PRO A 12 -0.51 -5.77 -17.15
C PRO A 12 0.10 -4.37 -17.26
N ILE A 13 -0.70 -3.36 -17.62
CA ILE A 13 -0.22 -1.96 -17.71
C ILE A 13 0.29 -1.49 -16.35
N PHE A 14 -0.47 -1.75 -15.28
CA PHE A 14 -0.07 -1.41 -13.92
C PHE A 14 1.22 -2.12 -13.50
N VAL A 15 1.33 -3.43 -13.75
CA VAL A 15 2.51 -4.24 -13.40
C VAL A 15 3.75 -3.75 -14.14
N ILE A 16 3.65 -3.48 -15.44
CA ILE A 16 4.77 -2.95 -16.23
C ILE A 16 5.18 -1.56 -15.71
N ARG A 17 4.23 -0.67 -15.43
CA ARG A 17 4.53 0.66 -14.86
C ARG A 17 5.24 0.57 -13.51
N PHE A 18 4.78 -0.32 -12.63
CA PHE A 18 5.44 -0.55 -11.35
C PHE A 18 6.88 -1.05 -11.54
N ALA A 19 7.08 -2.01 -12.45
CA ALA A 19 8.39 -2.54 -12.77
C ALA A 19 9.31 -1.49 -13.42
N LEU A 20 8.76 -0.49 -14.11
CA LEU A 20 9.52 0.59 -14.76
C LEU A 20 10.09 1.64 -13.80
N ILE A 21 9.62 1.72 -12.56
CA ILE A 21 10.13 2.68 -11.58
C ILE A 21 11.64 2.49 -11.39
N THR A 22 12.07 1.25 -11.16
CA THR A 22 13.49 0.91 -10.93
C THR A 22 14.41 1.29 -12.10
N PRO A 23 14.19 0.84 -13.35
CA PRO A 23 15.04 1.23 -14.47
C PRO A 23 14.96 2.73 -14.79
N THR A 24 13.85 3.41 -14.48
CA THR A 24 13.75 4.86 -14.67
C THR A 24 14.62 5.61 -13.65
N VAL A 25 14.67 5.15 -12.39
CA VAL A 25 15.59 5.70 -11.38
C VAL A 25 17.03 5.53 -11.83
N PHE A 26 17.44 4.31 -12.26
CA PHE A 26 18.80 4.09 -12.76
C PHE A 26 19.13 4.95 -13.97
N TYR A 27 18.23 5.04 -14.96
CA TYR A 27 18.41 5.89 -16.13
C TYR A 27 18.61 7.36 -15.76
N TRP A 28 17.78 7.88 -14.85
CA TRP A 28 17.92 9.25 -14.35
C TRP A 28 19.24 9.46 -13.60
N THR A 29 19.59 8.58 -12.66
CA THR A 29 20.82 8.74 -11.86
C THR A 29 22.07 8.73 -12.74
N TYR A 30 22.14 7.82 -13.72
CA TYR A 30 23.25 7.78 -14.66
C TYR A 30 23.29 9.04 -15.54
N GLY A 31 22.16 9.44 -16.11
CA GLY A 31 22.10 10.64 -16.95
C GLY A 31 22.47 11.91 -16.19
N GLU A 32 22.11 12.04 -14.91
CA GLU A 32 22.49 13.21 -14.08
C GLU A 32 23.99 13.21 -13.76
N GLU A 33 24.57 12.06 -13.42
CA GLU A 33 26.01 11.92 -13.21
C GLU A 33 26.79 12.24 -14.49
N HIS A 34 26.41 11.66 -15.63
CA HIS A 34 27.06 11.90 -16.92
C HIS A 34 26.90 13.33 -17.41
N TYR A 35 25.71 13.92 -17.28
CA TYR A 35 25.50 15.33 -17.60
C TYR A 35 26.39 16.23 -16.74
N THR A 36 26.52 15.94 -15.44
CA THR A 36 27.39 16.71 -14.54
C THR A 36 28.85 16.62 -14.95
N ILE A 37 29.33 15.42 -15.30
CA ILE A 37 30.71 15.21 -15.78
C ILE A 37 30.95 15.98 -17.09
N VAL A 38 30.07 15.81 -18.08
CA VAL A 38 30.25 16.42 -19.40
C VAL A 38 30.10 17.93 -19.35
N SER A 39 29.14 18.46 -18.60
CA SER A 39 28.88 19.91 -18.54
C SER A 39 29.90 20.70 -17.72
N ARG A 40 30.62 20.06 -16.80
CA ARG A 40 31.63 20.71 -15.97
C ARG A 40 32.90 21.03 -16.76
N ASP A 41 33.28 20.15 -17.68
CA ASP A 41 34.57 20.21 -18.35
C ASP A 41 34.39 20.58 -19.84
N VAL A 42 34.75 21.82 -20.19
CA VAL A 42 34.57 22.40 -21.55
C VAL A 42 35.24 21.57 -22.64
N GLU A 43 36.34 20.89 -22.31
CA GLU A 43 37.04 19.98 -23.22
C GLU A 43 36.13 18.85 -23.77
N LEU A 44 35.11 18.42 -23.01
CA LEU A 44 34.24 17.30 -23.36
C LEU A 44 33.10 17.67 -24.32
N PHE A 45 32.88 18.95 -24.61
CA PHE A 45 31.79 19.39 -25.48
C PHE A 45 32.12 20.58 -26.39
N ASN A 46 33.30 21.18 -26.24
CA ASN A 46 33.75 22.31 -27.07
C ASN A 46 35.03 21.93 -27.82
N ASP A 47 35.07 22.25 -29.11
CA ASP A 47 36.16 22.02 -30.08
C ASP A 47 36.55 20.55 -30.36
N THR A 48 36.78 19.74 -29.33
CA THR A 48 37.37 18.38 -29.45
C THR A 48 36.31 17.30 -29.67
N TYR A 49 35.14 17.45 -29.04
CA TYR A 49 34.02 16.51 -29.12
C TYR A 49 32.73 17.23 -29.50
N ASP A 50 31.76 16.48 -30.00
CA ASP A 50 30.50 17.03 -30.50
C ASP A 50 29.63 17.59 -29.36
N THR A 51 29.16 18.83 -29.51
CA THR A 51 28.14 19.48 -28.66
C THR A 51 26.83 18.68 -28.55
N ALA A 52 26.58 17.76 -29.48
CA ALA A 52 25.48 16.82 -29.41
C ALA A 52 25.55 15.94 -28.14
N ILE A 53 26.74 15.61 -27.65
CA ILE A 53 26.93 14.77 -26.45
C ILE A 53 26.32 15.46 -25.23
N VAL A 54 26.77 16.67 -24.90
CA VAL A 54 26.24 17.43 -23.74
C VAL A 54 24.73 17.68 -23.86
N THR A 55 24.24 17.91 -25.09
CA THR A 55 22.82 18.11 -25.33
C THR A 55 22.02 16.83 -25.06
N SER A 56 22.51 15.68 -25.53
CA SER A 56 21.86 14.39 -25.32
C SER A 56 21.86 13.95 -23.86
N GLU A 57 22.97 14.13 -23.13
CA GLU A 57 23.05 13.84 -21.69
C GLU A 57 22.14 14.75 -20.86
N ARG A 58 22.07 16.04 -21.21
CA ARG A 58 21.12 16.98 -20.58
C ARG A 58 19.67 16.52 -20.78
N LEU A 59 19.34 16.07 -21.98
CA LEU A 59 18.00 15.58 -22.28
C LEU A 59 17.72 14.27 -21.53
N ALA A 60 18.68 13.35 -21.46
CA ALA A 60 18.55 12.10 -20.72
C ALA A 60 18.30 12.34 -19.21
N ALA A 61 19.08 13.21 -18.57
CA ALA A 61 18.90 13.60 -17.17
C ALA A 61 17.52 14.23 -16.93
N LYS A 62 17.15 15.23 -17.74
CA LYS A 62 15.88 15.96 -17.59
C LYS A 62 14.67 15.06 -17.83
N TRP A 63 14.67 14.29 -18.92
CA TRP A 63 13.56 13.39 -19.24
C TRP A 63 13.49 12.21 -18.29
N GLY A 64 14.64 11.67 -17.83
CA GLY A 64 14.69 10.64 -16.81
C GLY A 64 13.98 11.07 -15.52
N PHE A 65 14.27 12.28 -15.03
CA PHE A 65 13.60 12.83 -13.86
C PHE A 65 12.10 13.05 -14.07
N ILE A 66 11.70 13.66 -15.19
CA ILE A 66 10.29 13.89 -15.52
C ILE A 66 9.54 12.54 -15.60
N LEU A 67 10.15 11.54 -16.22
CA LEU A 67 9.58 10.20 -16.38
C LEU A 67 9.44 9.48 -15.03
N PHE A 68 10.40 9.66 -14.13
CA PHE A 68 10.32 9.16 -12.76
C PHE A 68 9.12 9.76 -12.01
N LEU A 69 9.01 11.09 -12.01
CA LEU A 69 7.87 11.78 -11.39
C LEU A 69 6.54 11.36 -12.02
N TYR A 70 6.51 11.24 -13.35
CA TYR A 70 5.34 10.79 -14.08
C TYR A 70 4.90 9.38 -13.65
N ASN A 71 5.83 8.42 -13.58
CA ASN A 71 5.53 7.07 -13.10
C ASN A 71 4.97 7.08 -11.68
N MET A 72 5.55 7.87 -10.78
CA MET A 72 5.07 7.98 -9.40
C MET A 72 3.66 8.54 -9.32
N VAL A 73 3.36 9.59 -10.09
CA VAL A 73 2.04 10.23 -10.11
C VAL A 73 1.00 9.33 -10.76
N ILE A 74 1.34 8.67 -11.86
CA ILE A 74 0.37 7.92 -12.69
C ILE A 74 0.17 6.47 -12.26
N LEU A 75 1.02 5.94 -11.37
CA LEU A 75 0.91 4.58 -10.88
C LEU A 75 -0.49 4.28 -10.33
N LEU A 76 -1.01 5.11 -9.43
CA LEU A 76 -2.35 4.95 -8.86
C LEU A 76 -3.47 5.27 -9.87
N PRO A 77 -3.44 6.41 -10.60
CA PRO A 77 -4.33 6.69 -11.72
C PRO A 77 -4.49 5.53 -12.70
N SER A 78 -3.43 4.80 -13.02
CA SER A 78 -3.49 3.72 -14.02
C SER A 78 -4.43 2.56 -13.64
N ILE A 79 -4.72 2.39 -12.34
CA ILE A 79 -5.74 1.43 -11.85
C ILE A 79 -7.14 2.03 -11.97
N ILE A 80 -7.27 3.34 -11.75
CA ILE A 80 -8.56 4.05 -11.63
C ILE A 80 -9.12 4.42 -13.01
N PHE A 81 -8.26 4.83 -13.95
CA PHE A 81 -8.66 5.24 -15.30
C PHE A 81 -8.95 4.02 -16.17
N ILE A 82 -10.19 3.54 -16.09
CA ILE A 82 -10.71 2.47 -16.93
C ILE A 82 -10.92 2.99 -18.38
N PRO A 83 -10.67 2.16 -19.41
CA PRO A 83 -11.08 2.44 -20.78
C PRO A 83 -12.55 2.89 -20.88
N PRO A 84 -12.89 3.95 -21.63
CA PRO A 84 -12.04 4.65 -22.62
C PRO A 84 -11.20 5.82 -22.07
N MET A 85 -11.29 6.15 -20.78
CA MET A 85 -10.61 7.33 -20.21
C MET A 85 -9.08 7.20 -20.20
N ASN A 86 -8.56 5.98 -20.32
CA ASN A 86 -7.13 5.71 -20.38
C ASN A 86 -6.44 6.24 -21.65
N ILE A 87 -7.18 6.71 -22.66
CA ILE A 87 -6.62 7.26 -23.91
C ILE A 87 -5.69 8.44 -23.66
N LEU A 88 -6.02 9.31 -22.69
CA LEU A 88 -5.16 10.44 -22.32
C LEU A 88 -3.81 9.95 -21.77
N LEU A 89 -3.83 8.87 -21.00
CA LEU A 89 -2.60 8.25 -20.48
C LEU A 89 -1.78 7.63 -21.62
N ALA A 90 -2.44 6.91 -22.53
CA ALA A 90 -1.78 6.29 -23.68
C ALA A 90 -1.13 7.33 -24.62
N ILE A 91 -1.75 8.49 -24.82
CA ILE A 91 -1.17 9.60 -25.60
C ILE A 91 0.10 10.13 -24.92
N VAL A 92 0.04 10.35 -23.60
CA VAL A 92 1.20 10.82 -22.83
C VAL A 92 2.32 9.77 -22.83
N ASP A 93 2.00 8.49 -22.65
CA ASP A 93 2.97 7.39 -22.74
C ASP A 93 3.62 7.32 -24.13
N THR A 94 2.85 7.56 -25.19
CA THR A 94 3.36 7.61 -26.56
C THR A 94 4.34 8.76 -26.73
N ALA A 95 4.02 9.94 -26.19
CA ALA A 95 4.93 11.09 -26.21
C ALA A 95 6.24 10.78 -25.48
N PHE A 96 6.18 10.18 -24.28
CA PHE A 96 7.38 9.75 -23.57
C PHE A 96 8.19 8.70 -24.33
N THR A 97 7.52 7.74 -24.95
CA THR A 97 8.17 6.73 -25.82
C THR A 97 8.99 7.42 -26.91
N VAL A 98 8.41 8.42 -27.58
CA VAL A 98 9.08 9.17 -28.66
C VAL A 98 10.27 9.96 -28.10
N PHE A 99 10.10 10.70 -27.01
CA PHE A 99 11.19 11.49 -26.43
C PHE A 99 12.36 10.62 -25.96
N VAL A 100 12.09 9.54 -25.21
CA VAL A 100 13.14 8.62 -24.76
C VAL A 100 13.81 7.94 -25.95
N SER A 101 13.06 7.58 -26.99
CA SER A 101 13.64 7.00 -28.21
C SER A 101 14.55 7.97 -28.95
N ILE A 102 14.20 9.26 -29.03
CA ILE A 102 15.04 10.30 -29.63
C ILE A 102 16.33 10.46 -28.80
N THR A 103 16.25 10.57 -27.48
CA THR A 103 17.43 10.73 -26.61
C THR A 103 18.36 9.52 -26.69
N THR A 104 17.80 8.32 -26.61
CA THR A 104 18.56 7.07 -26.74
C THR A 104 19.12 6.88 -28.15
N HIS A 105 18.44 7.39 -29.19
CA HIS A 105 18.97 7.38 -30.56
C HIS A 105 20.17 8.33 -30.69
N SER A 106 20.12 9.55 -30.15
CA SER A 106 21.28 10.45 -30.15
C SER A 106 22.49 9.85 -29.44
N GLN A 107 22.28 9.09 -28.36
CA GLN A 107 23.32 8.36 -27.65
C GLN A 107 24.02 7.28 -28.51
N THR A 108 23.36 6.75 -29.55
CA THR A 108 23.97 5.73 -30.43
C THR A 108 25.13 6.24 -31.27
N ALA A 109 25.26 7.57 -31.43
CA ALA A 109 26.32 8.18 -32.23
C ALA A 109 27.70 8.06 -31.58
N TYR A 110 27.78 8.03 -30.24
CA TYR A 110 29.05 8.02 -29.50
C TYR A 110 29.18 6.90 -28.46
N ILE A 111 28.07 6.30 -28.01
CA ILE A 111 28.10 5.20 -27.03
C ILE A 111 28.15 3.85 -27.76
N PRO A 112 29.10 2.95 -27.44
CA PRO A 112 29.16 1.64 -28.06
C PRO A 112 27.93 0.78 -27.74
N TYR A 113 27.61 -0.14 -28.64
CA TYR A 113 26.39 -0.95 -28.53
C TYR A 113 26.43 -2.00 -27.41
N SER A 114 27.61 -2.42 -26.97
CA SER A 114 27.81 -3.56 -26.08
C SER A 114 28.92 -3.29 -25.05
N LEU A 115 28.75 -3.82 -23.84
CA LEU A 115 29.71 -3.68 -22.75
C LEU A 115 31.08 -4.30 -23.07
N ASP A 116 31.10 -5.34 -23.91
CA ASP A 116 32.35 -6.00 -24.30
C ASP A 116 33.28 -5.07 -25.08
N LYS A 117 32.74 -4.10 -25.84
CA LYS A 117 33.53 -3.11 -26.57
C LYS A 117 34.25 -2.13 -25.64
N CYS A 118 33.79 -2.00 -24.40
CA CYS A 118 34.46 -1.19 -23.39
C CYS A 118 35.61 -1.92 -22.68
N ARG A 119 35.66 -3.26 -22.75
CA ARG A 119 36.75 -4.06 -22.14
C ARG A 119 38.01 -4.05 -22.98
N ASP A 120 37.86 -3.88 -24.29
CA ASP A 120 38.98 -3.83 -25.21
C ASP A 120 39.57 -2.40 -25.23
N PRO A 121 40.79 -2.19 -24.68
CA PRO A 121 41.44 -0.89 -24.74
C PRO A 121 41.63 -0.43 -26.19
N VAL A 122 41.88 -1.36 -27.12
CA VAL A 122 42.01 -1.04 -28.55
C VAL A 122 40.69 -0.55 -29.12
N GLY A 123 39.57 -1.15 -28.71
CA GLY A 123 38.21 -0.71 -29.08
C GLY A 123 37.87 0.69 -28.58
N LEU A 124 38.32 1.06 -27.38
CA LEU A 124 38.20 2.42 -26.86
C LEU A 124 39.04 3.41 -27.69
N GLU A 125 40.24 3.02 -28.10
CA GLU A 125 41.12 3.86 -28.92
C GLU A 125 40.63 3.99 -30.37
N LEU A 126 39.98 2.97 -30.92
CA LEU A 126 39.37 3.01 -32.26
C LEU A 126 38.14 3.92 -32.33
N SER A 127 37.59 4.34 -31.19
CA SER A 127 36.43 5.25 -31.10
C SER A 127 36.85 6.73 -31.00
N ARG A 128 38.08 7.06 -31.42
CA ARG A 128 38.60 8.45 -31.42
C ARG A 128 37.97 9.28 -32.54
N PRO A 129 37.43 10.47 -32.24
CA PRO A 129 37.08 11.44 -33.27
C PRO A 129 38.31 11.83 -34.10
N PRO A 130 38.13 12.16 -35.40
CA PRO A 130 39.24 12.60 -36.25
C PRO A 130 39.90 13.85 -35.66
N GLY A 131 41.24 13.83 -35.54
CA GLY A 131 42.02 14.96 -35.00
C GLY A 131 42.21 14.98 -33.49
N THR A 132 41.78 13.93 -32.77
CA THR A 132 41.92 13.82 -31.31
C THR A 132 42.93 12.74 -30.90
N ASN A 133 43.66 12.98 -29.81
CA ASN A 133 44.69 12.06 -29.31
C ASN A 133 44.13 10.96 -28.39
N GLU A 134 42.95 11.18 -27.81
CA GLU A 134 42.30 10.26 -26.87
C GLU A 134 40.81 10.12 -27.21
N SER A 135 40.17 9.03 -26.74
CA SER A 135 38.74 8.84 -26.95
C SER A 135 37.92 9.62 -25.91
N PHE A 136 36.65 9.86 -26.21
CA PHE A 136 35.74 10.58 -25.30
C PHE A 136 35.75 10.00 -23.88
N PHE A 137 35.68 8.68 -23.75
CA PHE A 137 35.68 8.00 -22.45
C PHE A 137 37.04 8.06 -21.73
N ALA A 138 38.15 8.16 -22.48
CA ALA A 138 39.47 8.38 -21.91
C ALA A 138 39.60 9.79 -21.34
N ALA A 139 39.19 10.81 -22.10
CA ALA A 139 39.14 12.19 -21.64
C ALA A 139 38.21 12.35 -20.43
N ALA A 140 36.99 11.79 -20.50
CA ALA A 140 36.03 11.86 -19.40
C ALA A 140 36.53 11.15 -18.13
N GLY A 141 37.20 10.00 -18.26
CA GLY A 141 37.83 9.30 -17.13
C GLY A 141 38.99 10.10 -16.53
N ARG A 142 39.83 10.71 -17.38
CA ARG A 142 40.94 11.57 -16.96
C ARG A 142 40.45 12.81 -16.20
N LEU A 143 39.43 13.49 -16.72
CA LEU A 143 38.89 14.73 -16.12
C LEU A 143 38.04 14.46 -14.86
N ASN A 144 37.53 13.24 -14.69
CA ASN A 144 36.84 12.82 -13.48
C ASN A 144 37.77 12.12 -12.47
N GLU A 145 38.92 12.74 -12.20
CA GLU A 145 40.11 12.25 -11.46
C GLU A 145 39.85 11.47 -10.15
N THR A 146 38.63 11.50 -9.61
CA THR A 146 38.29 10.96 -8.29
C THR A 146 37.58 9.59 -8.30
N ILE A 147 36.95 9.13 -9.41
CA ILE A 147 35.96 8.00 -9.30
C ILE A 147 35.99 6.95 -10.44
N ALA A 148 36.49 7.24 -11.65
CA ALA A 148 36.26 6.31 -12.77
C ALA A 148 37.42 6.17 -13.77
N SER A 149 37.81 4.93 -14.04
CA SER A 149 38.67 4.58 -15.18
C SER A 149 37.91 4.77 -16.50
N PRO A 150 38.60 4.94 -17.64
CA PRO A 150 37.97 5.06 -18.97
C PRO A 150 37.01 3.90 -19.29
N THR A 151 37.39 2.68 -18.91
CA THR A 151 36.54 1.49 -19.04
C THR A 151 35.26 1.58 -18.22
N LYS A 152 35.35 2.08 -16.98
CA LYS A 152 34.19 2.25 -16.10
C LYS A 152 33.24 3.33 -16.65
N MET A 153 33.79 4.45 -17.13
CA MET A 153 32.99 5.48 -17.82
C MET A 153 32.26 4.88 -19.02
N CYS A 154 32.96 4.17 -19.89
CA CYS A 154 32.33 3.50 -21.02
C CYS A 154 31.20 2.54 -20.58
N TRP A 155 31.40 1.76 -19.51
CA TRP A 155 30.36 0.87 -18.97
C TRP A 155 29.13 1.61 -18.47
N ASP A 156 29.31 2.69 -17.72
CA ASP A 156 28.19 3.41 -17.13
C ASP A 156 27.35 4.12 -18.22
N PHE A 157 27.98 4.73 -19.22
CA PHE A 157 27.30 5.26 -20.41
C PHE A 157 26.56 4.17 -21.21
N VAL A 158 27.16 3.00 -21.40
CA VAL A 158 26.50 1.87 -22.08
C VAL A 158 25.30 1.38 -21.28
N LYS A 159 25.40 1.30 -19.94
CA LYS A 159 24.27 0.91 -19.08
C LYS A 159 23.14 1.91 -19.16
N GLU A 160 23.43 3.20 -19.08
CA GLU A 160 22.42 4.25 -19.24
C GLU A 160 21.66 4.06 -20.55
N ARG A 161 22.39 3.92 -21.66
CA ARG A 161 21.80 3.67 -22.98
C ARG A 161 20.94 2.40 -22.99
N GLN A 162 21.40 1.31 -22.37
CA GLN A 162 20.62 0.06 -22.27
C GLN A 162 19.32 0.26 -21.47
N TYR A 163 19.36 1.02 -20.36
CA TYR A 163 18.16 1.41 -19.64
C TYR A 163 17.24 2.27 -20.51
N GLY A 164 17.77 3.24 -21.27
CA GLY A 164 17.00 4.04 -22.22
C GLY A 164 16.27 3.19 -23.26
N ILE A 165 16.95 2.20 -23.85
CA ILE A 165 16.33 1.24 -24.80
C ILE A 165 15.21 0.45 -24.11
N ALA A 166 15.47 -0.06 -22.90
CA ALA A 166 14.48 -0.83 -22.15
C ALA A 166 13.24 0.02 -21.82
N LEU A 167 13.44 1.27 -21.38
CA LEU A 167 12.37 2.22 -21.12
C LEU A 167 11.55 2.46 -22.40
N SER A 168 12.19 2.79 -23.53
CA SER A 168 11.49 2.96 -24.81
C SER A 168 10.64 1.74 -25.18
N PHE A 169 11.17 0.53 -25.04
CA PHE A 169 10.41 -0.69 -25.33
C PHE A 169 9.18 -0.86 -24.44
N PHE A 170 9.34 -0.72 -23.12
CA PHE A 170 8.23 -0.92 -22.18
C PHE A 170 7.19 0.20 -22.27
N TYR A 171 7.59 1.45 -22.52
CA TYR A 171 6.64 2.54 -22.77
C TYR A 171 5.89 2.37 -24.09
N ALA A 172 6.56 1.89 -25.15
CA ALA A 172 5.89 1.53 -26.39
C ALA A 172 4.84 0.42 -26.15
N LEU A 173 5.18 -0.59 -25.35
CA LEU A 173 4.27 -1.66 -24.97
C LEU A 173 3.07 -1.16 -24.15
N ILE A 174 3.30 -0.30 -23.15
CA ILE A 174 2.22 0.33 -22.37
C ILE A 174 1.30 1.13 -23.28
N SER A 175 1.87 1.94 -24.17
CA SER A 175 1.12 2.77 -25.12
C SER A 175 0.26 1.90 -26.05
N PHE A 176 0.83 0.82 -26.58
CA PHE A 176 0.13 -0.15 -27.41
C PHE A 176 -1.04 -0.80 -26.66
N LEU A 177 -0.82 -1.28 -25.44
CA LEU A 177 -1.88 -1.88 -24.61
C LEU A 177 -2.97 -0.85 -24.27
N GLY A 178 -2.61 0.40 -24.00
CA GLY A 178 -3.54 1.49 -23.74
C GLY A 178 -4.44 1.79 -24.94
N LEU A 179 -3.86 1.90 -26.14
CA LEU A 179 -4.60 2.08 -27.38
C LEU A 179 -5.47 0.86 -27.72
N PHE A 180 -4.93 -0.34 -27.57
CA PHE A 180 -5.65 -1.59 -27.84
C PHE A 180 -6.90 -1.73 -26.96
N THR A 181 -6.77 -1.46 -25.66
CA THR A 181 -7.90 -1.49 -24.72
C THR A 181 -8.93 -0.40 -25.01
N PHE A 182 -8.49 0.80 -25.41
CA PHE A 182 -9.39 1.87 -25.85
C PHE A 182 -10.22 1.46 -27.07
N PHE A 183 -9.57 1.03 -28.17
CA PHE A 183 -10.28 0.61 -29.37
C PHE A 183 -11.16 -0.62 -29.14
N GLY A 184 -10.72 -1.53 -28.28
CA GLY A 184 -11.50 -2.69 -27.83
C GLY A 184 -12.83 -2.28 -27.19
N GLN A 185 -12.81 -1.29 -26.29
CA GLN A 185 -14.04 -0.77 -25.67
C GLN A 185 -14.94 -0.05 -26.65
N ILE A 186 -14.39 0.83 -27.49
CA ILE A 186 -15.20 1.56 -28.47
C ILE A 186 -15.91 0.58 -29.41
N ARG A 187 -15.21 -0.48 -29.83
CA ARG A 187 -15.81 -1.55 -30.64
C ARG A 187 -16.91 -2.29 -29.88
N GLN A 188 -16.70 -2.58 -28.60
CA GLN A 188 -17.70 -3.27 -27.77
C GLN A 188 -18.94 -2.39 -27.54
N ALA A 189 -18.76 -1.13 -27.17
CA ALA A 189 -19.85 -0.19 -26.99
C ALA A 189 -20.67 0.02 -28.27
N LYS A 190 -20.02 0.06 -29.43
CA LYS A 190 -20.69 0.09 -30.73
C LYS A 190 -21.54 -1.16 -30.97
N LYS A 191 -21.07 -2.36 -30.57
CA LYS A 191 -21.87 -3.59 -30.66
C LYS A 191 -23.09 -3.56 -29.73
N ASP A 192 -22.94 -2.95 -28.57
CA ASP A 192 -23.99 -2.85 -27.56
C ASP A 192 -24.93 -1.65 -27.80
N ASN A 193 -24.78 -0.92 -28.92
CA ASN A 193 -25.51 0.31 -29.26
C ASN A 193 -25.51 1.36 -28.14
N LYS A 194 -24.47 1.38 -27.30
CA LYS A 194 -24.31 2.38 -26.24
C LYS A 194 -23.67 3.64 -26.81
N PRO A 195 -24.20 4.84 -26.52
CA PRO A 195 -23.55 6.07 -26.92
C PRO A 195 -22.22 6.23 -26.17
N ILE A 196 -21.22 6.81 -26.83
CA ILE A 196 -19.88 6.98 -26.27
C ILE A 196 -19.94 7.82 -24.98
N LEU A 197 -20.81 8.83 -24.93
CA LEU A 197 -20.98 9.70 -23.76
C LEU A 197 -21.36 8.91 -22.50
N ASP A 198 -22.13 7.84 -22.62
CA ASP A 198 -22.50 7.00 -21.46
C ASP A 198 -21.29 6.26 -20.89
N LEU A 199 -20.32 5.87 -21.73
CA LEU A 199 -19.08 5.26 -21.24
C LEU A 199 -18.24 6.28 -20.45
N PHE A 200 -18.21 7.53 -20.90
CA PHE A 200 -17.48 8.61 -20.21
C PHE A 200 -18.15 8.97 -18.88
N THR A 201 -19.48 9.02 -18.82
CA THR A 201 -20.21 9.30 -17.58
C THR A 201 -20.11 8.14 -16.58
N GLU A 202 -20.20 6.89 -17.03
CA GLU A 202 -19.93 5.71 -16.21
C GLU A 202 -18.49 5.73 -15.67
N GLY A 203 -17.50 6.05 -16.52
CA GLY A 203 -16.10 6.19 -16.14
C GLY A 203 -15.87 7.29 -15.10
N LEU A 204 -16.46 8.47 -15.28
CA LEU A 204 -16.39 9.58 -14.32
C LEU A 204 -17.06 9.23 -12.99
N SER A 205 -18.21 8.55 -13.01
CA SER A 205 -18.86 8.05 -11.79
C SER A 205 -17.95 7.07 -11.05
N PHE A 206 -17.29 6.16 -11.77
CA PHE A 206 -16.34 5.22 -11.20
C PHE A 206 -15.13 5.93 -10.57
N ILE A 207 -14.52 6.88 -11.29
CA ILE A 207 -13.42 7.71 -10.76
C ILE A 207 -13.85 8.42 -9.48
N GLY A 208 -15.03 9.03 -9.46
CA GLY A 208 -15.58 9.70 -8.28
C GLY A 208 -15.74 8.75 -7.09
N ARG A 209 -16.24 7.53 -7.31
CA ARG A 209 -16.32 6.50 -6.26
C ARG A 209 -14.94 6.06 -5.77
N CYS A 210 -13.98 5.85 -6.67
CA CYS A 210 -12.61 5.49 -6.32
C CYS A 210 -11.92 6.58 -5.50
N LEU A 211 -12.03 7.85 -5.91
CA LEU A 211 -11.47 8.98 -5.16
C LEU A 211 -12.10 9.10 -3.77
N PHE A 212 -13.42 8.92 -3.67
CA PHE A 212 -14.12 8.91 -2.39
C PHE A 212 -13.68 7.74 -1.50
N CYS A 213 -13.49 6.54 -2.08
CA CYS A 213 -12.91 5.40 -1.37
C CYS A 213 -11.48 5.67 -0.91
N LEU A 214 -10.65 6.32 -1.74
CA LEU A 214 -9.28 6.67 -1.42
C LEU A 214 -9.20 7.66 -0.25
N ILE A 215 -10.12 8.63 -0.17
CA ILE A 215 -10.24 9.55 0.98
C ILE A 215 -10.70 8.80 2.24
N LYS A 216 -11.56 7.79 2.11
CA LYS A 216 -12.03 6.98 3.25
C LYS A 216 -10.98 6.01 3.78
N TRP A 217 -10.07 5.52 2.92
CA TRP A 217 -9.07 4.54 3.30
C TRP A 217 -8.19 4.97 4.47
N PRO A 218 -7.62 6.20 4.51
CA PRO A 218 -6.90 6.72 5.67
C PRO A 218 -7.73 6.71 6.95
N ALA A 219 -9.03 7.05 6.89
CA ALA A 219 -9.90 7.01 8.05
C ALA A 219 -10.13 5.57 8.55
N VAL A 220 -10.29 4.61 7.63
CA VAL A 220 -10.39 3.18 7.96
C VAL A 220 -9.08 2.69 8.56
N VAL A 221 -7.93 2.97 7.94
CA VAL A 221 -6.61 2.59 8.45
C VAL A 221 -6.36 3.22 9.82
N LEU A 222 -6.68 4.50 10.00
CA LEU A 222 -6.56 5.18 11.29
C LEU A 222 -7.46 4.53 12.34
N TRP A 223 -8.71 4.20 12.00
CA TRP A 223 -9.62 3.48 12.88
C TRP A 223 -9.06 2.10 13.28
N PHE A 224 -8.52 1.34 12.32
CA PHE A 224 -7.83 0.08 12.59
C PHE A 224 -6.61 0.29 13.49
N VAL A 225 -5.75 1.27 13.21
CA VAL A 225 -4.59 1.60 14.03
C VAL A 225 -5.04 1.95 15.45
N LEU A 226 -6.05 2.79 15.63
CA LEU A 226 -6.57 3.17 16.95
C LEU A 226 -7.18 1.99 17.72
N LEU A 227 -7.82 1.04 17.04
CA LEU A 227 -8.37 -0.17 17.67
C LEU A 227 -7.29 -1.20 18.02
N TYR A 228 -6.31 -1.42 17.13
CA TYR A 228 -5.32 -2.49 17.29
C TYR A 228 -4.09 -2.06 18.09
N THR A 229 -3.70 -0.79 18.06
CA THR A 229 -2.57 -0.25 18.85
C THR A 229 -2.72 -0.55 20.35
N PRO A 230 -3.86 -0.29 21.02
CA PRO A 230 -3.99 -0.61 22.44
C PRO A 230 -3.92 -2.12 22.69
N ILE A 231 -4.46 -2.95 21.78
CA ILE A 231 -4.38 -4.41 21.91
C ILE A 231 -2.93 -4.90 21.83
N LEU A 232 -2.17 -4.40 20.86
CA LEU A 232 -0.75 -4.73 20.69
C LEU A 232 0.09 -4.21 21.85
N ALA A 233 -0.10 -2.95 22.26
CA ALA A 233 0.55 -2.36 23.43
C ALA A 233 0.26 -3.16 24.71
N PHE A 234 -0.99 -3.57 24.92
CA PHE A 234 -1.36 -4.43 26.04
C PHE A 234 -0.73 -5.81 25.98
N ARG A 235 -0.50 -6.39 24.80
CA ARG A 235 0.21 -7.67 24.66
C ARG A 235 1.68 -7.55 25.02
N CYS A 236 2.33 -6.43 24.71
CA CYS A 236 3.75 -6.21 24.98
C CYS A 236 4.07 -5.77 26.42
N LEU A 237 3.10 -5.27 27.20
CA LEU A 237 3.34 -4.83 28.60
C LEU A 237 3.76 -5.99 29.55
N PRO A 238 4.60 -5.74 30.56
CA PRO A 238 4.94 -6.73 31.59
C PRO A 238 3.73 -7.10 32.45
N ILE A 239 3.78 -8.30 33.05
CA ILE A 239 2.65 -8.88 33.82
C ILE A 239 2.22 -7.97 34.98
N SER A 240 3.17 -7.27 35.61
CA SER A 240 2.92 -6.32 36.70
C SER A 240 1.96 -5.20 36.32
N LEU A 241 2.07 -4.67 35.09
CA LEU A 241 1.18 -3.62 34.57
C LEU A 241 -0.13 -4.18 34.01
N LYS A 242 -0.13 -5.44 33.53
CA LYS A 242 -1.33 -6.14 33.03
C LYS A 242 -2.32 -6.49 34.15
N ALA A 243 -1.83 -6.85 35.34
CA ALA A 243 -2.65 -7.33 36.46
C ALA A 243 -3.72 -6.32 36.94
N PRO A 244 -3.41 -5.04 37.24
CA PRO A 244 -4.41 -4.09 37.71
C PRO A 244 -5.47 -3.80 36.64
N VAL A 245 -5.08 -3.69 35.37
CA VAL A 245 -6.03 -3.45 34.27
C VAL A 245 -6.97 -4.65 34.08
N ARG A 246 -6.46 -5.88 34.17
CA ARG A 246 -7.31 -7.09 34.12
C ARG A 246 -8.29 -7.16 35.29
N SER A 247 -7.84 -6.77 36.49
CA SER A 247 -8.70 -6.70 37.67
C SER A 247 -9.80 -5.65 37.49
N GLY A 248 -9.44 -4.43 37.08
CA GLY A 248 -10.38 -3.36 36.80
C GLY A 248 -11.41 -3.74 35.72
N ARG A 249 -10.97 -4.34 34.61
CA ARG A 249 -11.87 -4.83 33.56
C ARG A 249 -12.82 -5.91 34.08
N ARG A 250 -12.36 -6.85 34.90
CA ARG A 250 -13.22 -7.87 35.52
C ARG A 250 -14.26 -7.23 36.44
N CYS A 251 -13.88 -6.21 37.21
CA CYS A 251 -14.79 -5.47 38.07
C CYS A 251 -15.88 -4.77 37.24
N VAL A 252 -15.49 -4.02 36.20
CA VAL A 252 -16.44 -3.31 35.31
C VAL A 252 -17.40 -4.27 34.62
N VAL A 253 -16.89 -5.38 34.06
CA VAL A 253 -17.74 -6.39 33.41
C VAL A 253 -18.72 -7.01 34.40
N LYS A 254 -18.28 -7.31 35.63
CA LYS A 254 -19.16 -7.85 36.69
C LYS A 254 -20.20 -6.83 37.15
N THR A 255 -19.85 -5.54 37.25
CA THR A 255 -20.83 -4.48 37.59
C THR A 255 -21.87 -4.28 36.49
N VAL A 256 -21.47 -4.37 35.22
CA VAL A 256 -22.40 -4.26 34.09
C VAL A 256 -23.33 -5.47 34.06
N LEU A 257 -22.79 -6.69 34.15
CA LEU A 257 -23.60 -7.92 34.22
C LEU A 257 -24.53 -7.93 35.44
N GLY A 258 -24.07 -7.45 36.60
CA GLY A 258 -24.90 -7.32 37.80
C GLY A 258 -26.02 -6.28 37.64
N ALA A 259 -25.77 -5.19 36.91
CA ALA A 259 -26.80 -4.21 36.58
C ALA A 259 -27.86 -4.80 35.62
N GLU A 260 -27.42 -5.51 34.57
CA GLU A 260 -28.33 -6.22 33.66
C GLU A 260 -29.21 -7.24 34.40
N GLN A 261 -28.61 -8.03 35.29
CA GLN A 261 -29.35 -9.03 36.08
C GLN A 261 -30.34 -8.38 37.06
N LYS A 262 -29.98 -7.23 37.67
CA LYS A 262 -30.90 -6.46 38.52
C LYS A 262 -32.08 -5.90 37.71
N THR A 263 -31.84 -5.42 36.49
CA THR A 263 -32.91 -4.95 35.61
C THR A 263 -33.82 -6.08 35.14
N GLU A 264 -33.27 -7.26 34.87
CA GLU A 264 -34.04 -8.46 34.49
C GLU A 264 -34.95 -8.91 35.63
N ILE A 265 -34.43 -8.94 36.87
CA ILE A 265 -35.22 -9.28 38.07
C ILE A 265 -36.33 -8.25 38.29
N MET A 266 -36.03 -6.95 38.28
CA MET A 266 -37.05 -5.89 38.42
C MET A 266 -38.14 -5.98 37.33
N LEU A 267 -37.75 -6.28 36.09
CA LEU A 267 -38.69 -6.43 34.99
C LEU A 267 -39.55 -7.69 35.14
N SER A 268 -39.00 -8.78 35.70
CA SER A 268 -39.74 -9.99 36.00
C SER A 268 -40.73 -9.81 37.17
N GLU A 269 -40.37 -9.06 38.21
CA GLU A 269 -41.26 -8.70 39.31
C GLU A 269 -42.39 -7.79 38.82
N LEU A 270 -42.06 -6.75 38.04
CA LEU A 270 -43.05 -5.86 37.45
C LEU A 270 -44.02 -6.64 36.53
N LYS A 271 -43.51 -7.57 35.73
CA LYS A 271 -44.34 -8.45 34.90
C LYS A 271 -45.27 -9.32 35.75
N HIS A 272 -44.76 -9.90 36.83
CA HIS A 272 -45.56 -10.72 37.75
C HIS A 272 -46.69 -9.89 38.39
N ASP A 273 -46.40 -8.69 38.87
CA ASP A 273 -47.39 -7.79 39.48
C ASP A 273 -48.45 -7.33 38.48
N LEU A 274 -48.07 -7.08 37.23
CA LEU A 274 -49.02 -6.77 36.15
C LEU A 274 -49.93 -7.96 35.80
N THR A 275 -49.40 -9.19 35.83
CA THR A 275 -50.20 -10.41 35.57
C THR A 275 -51.05 -10.85 36.77
N LYS A 276 -50.75 -10.37 37.98
CA LYS A 276 -51.49 -10.72 39.21
C LYS A 276 -52.87 -10.06 39.32
N GLY A 277 -53.21 -9.19 38.37
CA GLY A 277 -54.53 -8.56 38.24
C GLY A 277 -55.61 -9.44 37.58
N GLU A 278 -55.25 -10.56 36.97
CA GLU A 278 -56.20 -11.53 36.38
C GLU A 278 -56.17 -12.86 37.16
N ASP A 279 -57.12 -12.96 38.07
CA ASP A 279 -57.80 -14.15 38.62
C ASP A 279 -57.12 -15.55 38.64
N THR A 280 -57.23 -16.14 39.84
CA THR A 280 -57.42 -17.57 40.18
C THR A 280 -56.24 -18.47 40.62
N VAL A 281 -56.53 -19.14 41.76
CA VAL A 281 -55.94 -20.33 42.38
C VAL A 281 -54.53 -20.23 43.00
N LYS A 282 -54.52 -20.14 44.33
CA LYS A 282 -53.35 -20.40 45.19
C LYS A 282 -52.94 -21.87 45.11
N LEU A 283 -51.88 -22.18 44.37
CA LEU A 283 -51.06 -23.37 44.60
C LEU A 283 -49.90 -23.02 45.55
N TYR A 284 -49.51 -24.00 46.37
CA TYR A 284 -48.49 -23.90 47.41
C TYR A 284 -47.18 -23.27 46.89
N GLN A 285 -46.91 -22.03 47.30
CA GLN A 285 -45.69 -21.31 46.96
C GLN A 285 -44.73 -21.43 48.15
N SER A 286 -43.62 -22.15 47.96
CA SER A 286 -42.48 -22.12 48.88
C SER A 286 -42.05 -20.66 49.05
N SER A 287 -41.99 -20.17 50.29
CA SER A 287 -41.71 -18.77 50.57
C SER A 287 -40.40 -18.35 49.92
N ALA A 288 -40.46 -17.35 49.04
CA ALA A 288 -39.28 -16.62 48.59
C ALA A 288 -38.59 -16.03 49.83
N GLY A 289 -37.54 -16.70 50.30
CA GLY A 289 -36.71 -16.20 51.38
C GLY A 289 -36.11 -14.87 50.96
N THR A 290 -36.26 -13.86 51.81
CA THR A 290 -35.54 -12.59 51.65
C THR A 290 -34.04 -12.88 51.56
N HIS A 291 -33.40 -12.39 50.50
CA HIS A 291 -31.96 -12.53 50.32
C HIS A 291 -31.25 -11.96 51.54
N THR A 292 -30.54 -12.81 52.28
CA THR A 292 -29.66 -12.36 53.34
C THR A 292 -28.50 -11.60 52.71
N GLU A 293 -28.06 -10.49 53.33
CA GLU A 293 -26.93 -9.68 52.83
C GLU A 293 -25.66 -10.54 52.61
N LEU A 294 -25.55 -11.65 53.36
CA LEU A 294 -24.52 -12.65 53.21
C LEU A 294 -24.56 -13.37 51.85
N ALA A 295 -25.74 -13.70 51.32
CA ALA A 295 -25.88 -14.32 50.00
C ALA A 295 -25.49 -13.35 48.87
N GLN A 296 -25.76 -12.04 49.05
CA GLN A 296 -25.35 -11.00 48.12
C GLN A 296 -23.83 -10.74 48.18
N PHE A 297 -23.23 -10.80 49.38
CA PHE A 297 -21.79 -10.72 49.59
C PHE A 297 -21.04 -11.95 49.01
N LEU A 298 -21.60 -13.16 49.21
CA LEU A 298 -21.06 -14.43 48.71
C LEU A 298 -21.29 -14.64 47.20
N GLY A 299 -22.21 -13.91 46.57
CA GLY A 299 -22.40 -13.91 45.11
C GLY A 299 -21.18 -13.42 44.33
N ILE A 300 -20.24 -12.73 45.00
CA ILE A 300 -18.95 -12.35 44.43
C ILE A 300 -17.97 -13.53 44.59
N TYR A 301 -17.96 -14.43 43.61
CA TYR A 301 -17.16 -15.67 43.60
C TYR A 301 -15.68 -15.50 44.02
N ASP A 302 -15.06 -14.35 43.76
CA ASP A 302 -13.66 -14.07 44.14
C ASP A 302 -13.48 -13.88 45.66
N MET A 303 -14.45 -13.28 46.36
CA MET A 303 -14.47 -13.19 47.83
C MET A 303 -14.67 -14.58 48.44
N LEU A 304 -15.55 -15.39 47.85
CA LEU A 304 -15.84 -16.74 48.32
C LEU A 304 -14.62 -17.65 48.22
N VAL A 305 -13.83 -17.53 47.14
CA VAL A 305 -12.56 -18.25 46.97
C VAL A 305 -11.48 -17.76 47.94
N LEU A 306 -11.43 -16.45 48.24
CA LEU A 306 -10.51 -15.87 49.23
C LEU A 306 -10.83 -16.32 50.66
N VAL A 307 -12.11 -16.38 51.01
CA VAL A 307 -12.61 -16.85 52.31
C VAL A 307 -12.46 -18.37 52.43
N ALA A 308 -12.77 -19.13 51.37
CA ALA A 308 -12.61 -20.59 51.33
C ALA A 308 -11.17 -21.05 51.51
N LYS A 309 -10.17 -20.25 51.11
CA LYS A 309 -8.74 -20.57 51.34
C LYS A 309 -8.35 -20.60 52.82
N ASN A 310 -9.09 -19.90 53.67
CA ASN A 310 -8.81 -19.81 55.10
C ASN A 310 -9.80 -20.61 55.96
N LEU A 311 -10.79 -21.26 55.34
CA LEU A 311 -11.81 -22.06 56.03
C LEU A 311 -11.41 -23.53 56.09
N HIS A 312 -11.75 -24.18 57.20
CA HIS A 312 -11.54 -25.60 57.36
C HIS A 312 -12.54 -26.37 56.47
N TYR A 313 -12.17 -27.60 56.06
CA TYR A 313 -12.99 -28.41 55.15
C TYR A 313 -14.45 -28.60 55.63
N ALA A 314 -14.64 -28.70 56.94
CA ALA A 314 -15.97 -28.81 57.55
C ALA A 314 -16.85 -27.56 57.33
N ASP A 315 -16.24 -26.37 57.39
CA ASP A 315 -16.94 -25.10 57.16
C ASP A 315 -17.27 -24.92 55.68
N LEU A 316 -16.42 -25.42 54.78
CA LEU A 316 -16.66 -25.46 53.34
C LEU A 316 -17.89 -26.33 53.00
N ILE A 317 -18.05 -27.47 53.67
CA ILE A 317 -19.25 -28.31 53.53
C ILE A 317 -20.48 -27.58 54.06
N ASN A 318 -20.40 -26.93 55.22
CA ASN A 318 -21.51 -26.16 55.78
C ASN A 318 -21.87 -24.93 54.92
N LEU A 319 -20.89 -24.30 54.29
CA LEU A 319 -21.14 -23.22 53.33
C LEU A 319 -21.86 -23.75 52.08
N SER A 320 -21.49 -24.94 51.61
CA SER A 320 -22.09 -25.57 50.42
C SER A 320 -23.57 -25.92 50.66
N THR A 321 -23.94 -26.35 51.88
CA THR A 321 -25.32 -26.65 52.25
C THR A 321 -26.17 -25.39 52.40
N VAL A 322 -25.60 -24.29 52.89
CA VAL A 322 -26.27 -22.97 52.89
C VAL A 322 -26.43 -22.44 51.45
N SER A 323 -25.44 -22.66 50.58
CA SER A 323 -25.47 -22.22 49.17
C SER A 323 -26.50 -22.96 48.30
N LYS A 324 -27.05 -24.11 48.73
CA LYS A 324 -28.16 -24.75 48.00
C LYS A 324 -29.38 -23.84 47.87
N SER A 325 -29.57 -22.90 48.80
CA SER A 325 -30.58 -21.83 48.69
C SER A 325 -30.27 -20.80 47.60
N ALA A 326 -28.99 -20.62 47.24
CA ALA A 326 -28.55 -19.74 46.16
C ALA A 326 -28.43 -20.46 44.80
N ILE A 327 -28.18 -21.78 44.79
CA ILE A 327 -28.04 -22.59 43.57
C ILE A 327 -29.40 -22.93 42.94
N TYR A 328 -30.48 -22.98 43.73
CA TYR A 328 -31.84 -23.17 43.20
C TYR A 328 -32.41 -21.96 42.45
N MET A 329 -31.66 -20.86 42.31
CA MET A 329 -32.04 -19.68 41.54
C MET A 329 -31.64 -19.75 40.05
N ARG A 330 -31.25 -20.93 39.55
CA ARG A 330 -30.85 -21.13 38.14
C ARG A 330 -31.45 -22.39 37.52
N THR A 331 -32.75 -22.54 37.68
CA THR A 331 -33.67 -23.27 36.78
C THR A 331 -34.95 -22.48 36.77
#